data_AF-A0A518GA94-F1
#
_entry.id   AF-A0A518GA94-F1
#
_cell.length_a   1.000
_cell.length_b   1.000
_cell.length_c   1.000
_cell.angle_alpha   90.00
_cell.angle_beta   90.00
_cell.angle_gamma   90.00
#
_symmetry.space_group_name_H-M   'P 1'
#
loop_
_entity.id
_entity.type
_entity.pdbx_description
1 polymer ?
#
loop_
_entity_poly.entity_id
_entity_poly.type
_entity_poly.pdbx_seq_one_letter_code
_entity_poly.pdbx_strand_id
1 'polypeptide(L)'
;MMNQSSNSSRATQVRRGLLIGTGYFSDFHLDAWARLPHAEIIGVCDVDEERARRAATKFGVTNVFHDVRQALELEGIDFIDVATTPNNRLELMALVAQRKLPVICQKPLANDWATAQKIVGLAEEMSALLMVHENFRFQPWYREIKRLLTEGRIGRKLHTLSMRTRMGDGWGEDAYLARQPYFRTMPRLLVHETGVHFVDTFRYLAGEIDECQAILRKLNSGIAGEDAGQLNFQFSSGAMGVWDANRYNESQAENPRYTFGELLVEGDEGSMWLDGRGGITIKRLGEAVVEHPYHRSQLGFAGDCVLATQQHFLDCLDGGKCETSGTEYLKSLAVVEALYESSERRCVVSLVEHSKSSAPQATQGRPPNLPPAGSLHPHATDSLTRRIVDLSLPVTPKMPGVEVSQCKFRDADGWNATMLQLYSHSGTHMDAPCHVLEAGATLDQQDLSACCGPAWVVHVPDVSPQMLLTVAHVTDVLGDLEPGARLLLRTDWHRRFGTPEYRHALPRISEELAHWLVDRKVALVGVEQLSVADVNNREELAKIHEILFRGGVVIVEALANLDQLTQPQVEFIALPLNIVGGDGCPVRAVAIEYGTSLPAGETPHAP
;
A
#
# COMPACT_ATOMS: atom_id res chain seq x y z
N MET A 1 -2.71 -20.81 62.70
CA MET A 1 -3.34 -19.83 61.79
C MET A 1 -2.25 -19.20 60.95
N MET A 2 -2.20 -19.53 59.67
CA MET A 2 -1.65 -18.69 58.60
C MET A 2 -2.14 -19.28 57.27
N ASN A 3 -2.69 -18.39 56.44
CA ASN A 3 -3.60 -18.65 55.33
C ASN A 3 -3.01 -19.54 54.23
N GLN A 4 -3.73 -20.62 53.91
CA GLN A 4 -3.77 -21.16 52.56
C GLN A 4 -4.64 -20.23 51.72
N SER A 5 -4.03 -19.36 50.92
CA SER A 5 -4.74 -18.62 49.89
C SER A 5 -5.04 -19.58 48.73
N SER A 6 -6.32 -19.90 48.60
CA SER A 6 -6.96 -20.61 47.50
C SER A 6 -6.52 -20.06 46.13
N ASN A 7 -5.68 -20.79 45.42
CA ASN A 7 -5.53 -20.61 43.98
C ASN A 7 -6.74 -21.31 43.34
N SER A 8 -7.85 -20.59 43.16
CA SER A 8 -9.03 -21.16 42.53
C SER A 8 -8.69 -21.46 41.07
N SER A 9 -8.69 -22.73 40.71
CA SER A 9 -8.69 -23.20 39.33
C SER A 9 -9.80 -22.51 38.54
N ARG A 10 -9.46 -21.50 37.72
CA ARG A 10 -10.34 -21.16 36.60
C ARG A 10 -10.30 -22.38 35.68
N ALA A 11 -11.37 -23.16 35.67
CA ALA A 11 -11.61 -24.10 34.59
C ALA A 11 -11.47 -23.30 33.28
N THR A 12 -10.52 -23.64 32.43
CA THR A 12 -10.34 -23.00 31.13
C THR A 12 -11.62 -23.22 30.35
N GLN A 13 -12.41 -22.16 30.17
CA GLN A 13 -13.67 -22.20 29.44
C GLN A 13 -13.40 -22.68 28.01
N VAL A 14 -14.08 -23.74 27.58
CA VAL A 14 -14.00 -24.23 26.20
C VAL A 14 -14.58 -23.15 25.29
N ARG A 15 -13.77 -22.64 24.36
CA ARG A 15 -14.19 -21.63 23.38
C ARG A 15 -14.91 -22.28 22.21
N ARG A 16 -16.08 -21.77 21.86
CA ARG A 16 -16.95 -22.35 20.83
C ARG A 16 -16.80 -21.56 19.53
N GLY A 17 -16.41 -22.21 18.45
CA GLY A 17 -16.15 -21.57 17.15
C GLY A 17 -17.21 -21.87 16.09
N LEU A 18 -17.33 -20.96 15.14
CA LEU A 18 -18.02 -21.17 13.86
C LEU A 18 -17.00 -21.17 12.73
N LEU A 19 -16.94 -22.23 11.92
CA LEU A 19 -16.08 -22.28 10.75
C LEU A 19 -16.86 -21.97 9.46
N ILE A 20 -16.37 -21.03 8.67
CA ILE A 20 -16.95 -20.61 7.39
C ILE A 20 -16.00 -20.96 6.25
N GLY A 21 -16.45 -21.83 5.35
CA GLY A 21 -15.68 -22.38 4.23
C GLY A 21 -15.16 -23.78 4.53
N THR A 22 -15.84 -24.80 4.03
CA THR A 22 -15.51 -26.22 4.23
C THR A 22 -14.80 -26.83 3.01
N GLY A 23 -13.83 -26.09 2.47
CA GLY A 23 -13.00 -26.51 1.34
C GLY A 23 -11.86 -27.45 1.73
N TYR A 24 -10.99 -27.80 0.78
CA TYR A 24 -9.88 -28.75 0.99
C TYR A 24 -9.03 -28.48 2.24
N PHE A 25 -8.60 -27.23 2.46
CA PHE A 25 -7.70 -26.91 3.58
C PHE A 25 -8.41 -26.83 4.94
N SER A 26 -9.74 -26.66 4.94
CA SER A 26 -10.53 -26.61 6.18
C SER A 26 -10.53 -27.93 6.95
N ASP A 27 -10.28 -29.06 6.26
CA ASP A 27 -10.12 -30.36 6.92
C ASP A 27 -8.96 -30.35 7.93
N PHE A 28 -7.86 -29.66 7.62
CA PHE A 28 -6.76 -29.51 8.58
C PHE A 28 -7.14 -28.58 9.73
N HIS A 29 -7.95 -27.55 9.47
CA HIS A 29 -8.43 -26.66 10.52
C HIS A 29 -9.35 -27.40 11.49
N LEU A 30 -10.32 -28.16 10.97
CA LEU A 30 -11.28 -28.92 11.78
C LEU A 30 -10.60 -30.07 12.54
N ASP A 31 -9.65 -30.77 11.92
CA ASP A 31 -8.83 -31.79 12.60
C ASP A 31 -8.05 -31.20 13.77
N ALA A 32 -7.41 -30.05 13.56
CA ALA A 32 -6.66 -29.38 14.60
C ALA A 32 -7.57 -28.86 15.73
N TRP A 33 -8.71 -28.23 15.41
CA TRP A 33 -9.68 -27.78 16.41
C TRP A 33 -10.23 -28.94 17.25
N ALA A 34 -10.53 -30.08 16.62
CA ALA A 34 -11.03 -31.27 17.32
C ALA A 34 -10.01 -31.88 18.30
N ARG A 35 -8.71 -31.61 18.11
CA ARG A 35 -7.63 -32.08 18.99
C ARG A 35 -7.26 -31.08 20.08
N LEU A 36 -7.77 -29.85 20.04
CA LEU A 36 -7.49 -28.82 21.03
C LEU A 36 -8.48 -28.91 22.21
N PRO A 37 -8.04 -29.17 23.46
CA PRO A 37 -8.94 -29.43 24.59
C PRO A 37 -9.71 -28.20 25.07
N HIS A 38 -9.36 -27.00 24.59
CA HIS A 38 -9.92 -25.73 25.03
C HIS A 38 -10.73 -25.01 23.93
N ALA A 39 -11.03 -25.69 22.84
CA ALA A 39 -11.87 -25.17 21.77
C ALA A 39 -12.77 -26.26 21.17
N GLU A 40 -13.90 -25.86 20.62
CA GLU A 40 -14.84 -26.75 19.92
C GLU A 40 -15.48 -25.98 18.76
N ILE A 41 -15.48 -26.53 17.54
CA ILE A 41 -16.27 -25.97 16.44
C ILE A 41 -17.69 -26.50 16.54
N ILE A 42 -18.64 -25.63 16.86
CA ILE A 42 -20.05 -26.00 17.07
C ILE A 42 -20.92 -25.75 15.83
N GLY A 43 -20.38 -25.04 14.83
CA GLY A 43 -21.07 -24.78 13.57
C GLY A 43 -20.10 -24.74 12.39
N VAL A 44 -20.58 -25.21 11.24
CA VAL A 44 -19.89 -25.07 9.94
C VAL A 44 -20.82 -24.44 8.91
N CYS A 45 -20.26 -23.63 8.01
CA CYS A 45 -20.99 -22.99 6.93
C CYS A 45 -20.23 -23.09 5.60
N ASP A 46 -20.94 -23.44 4.52
CA ASP A 46 -20.41 -23.37 3.15
C ASP A 46 -21.55 -23.14 2.17
N VAL A 47 -21.32 -22.36 1.11
CA VAL A 47 -22.33 -22.12 0.07
C VAL A 47 -22.72 -23.42 -0.67
N ASP A 48 -21.84 -24.42 -0.66
CA ASP A 48 -22.11 -25.79 -1.09
C ASP A 48 -22.58 -26.61 0.12
N GLU A 49 -23.90 -26.81 0.23
CA GLU A 49 -24.52 -27.54 1.34
C GLU A 49 -23.93 -28.94 1.53
N GLU A 50 -23.60 -29.63 0.45
CA GLU A 50 -23.01 -30.96 0.50
C GLU A 50 -21.60 -30.94 1.10
N ARG A 51 -20.80 -29.90 0.85
CA ARG A 51 -19.50 -29.72 1.54
C ARG A 51 -19.69 -29.50 3.03
N ALA A 52 -20.61 -28.61 3.42
CA ALA A 52 -20.88 -28.32 4.82
C ALA A 52 -21.34 -29.58 5.58
N ARG A 53 -22.27 -30.36 5.01
CA ARG A 53 -22.75 -31.63 5.60
C ARG A 53 -21.66 -32.69 5.71
N ARG A 54 -20.79 -32.80 4.69
CA ARG A 54 -19.64 -33.73 4.75
C ARG A 54 -18.67 -33.37 5.86
N ALA A 55 -18.29 -32.10 5.98
CA ALA A 55 -17.40 -31.64 7.05
C ALA A 55 -18.03 -31.87 8.43
N ALA A 56 -19.30 -31.52 8.60
CA ALA A 56 -20.02 -31.73 9.85
C ALA A 56 -20.06 -33.21 10.26
N THR A 57 -20.36 -34.10 9.32
CA THR A 57 -20.36 -35.55 9.57
C THR A 57 -18.98 -36.07 9.92
N LYS A 58 -17.95 -35.64 9.19
CA LYS A 58 -16.57 -36.10 9.37
C LYS A 58 -15.98 -35.70 10.71
N PHE A 59 -16.29 -34.50 11.19
CA PHE A 59 -15.70 -33.92 12.41
C PHE A 59 -16.66 -33.83 13.59
N GLY A 60 -17.90 -34.33 13.44
CA GLY A 60 -18.89 -34.37 14.52
C GLY A 60 -19.49 -33.00 14.89
N VAL A 61 -19.55 -32.06 13.94
CA VAL A 61 -20.12 -30.72 14.18
C VAL A 61 -21.64 -30.75 14.07
N THR A 62 -22.33 -30.17 15.04
CA THR A 62 -23.80 -30.28 15.16
C THR A 62 -24.58 -29.33 14.26
N ASN A 63 -24.12 -28.09 14.09
CA ASN A 63 -24.85 -27.06 13.34
C ASN A 63 -24.27 -26.90 11.93
N VAL A 64 -25.13 -27.01 10.91
CA VAL A 64 -24.73 -26.95 9.50
C VAL A 64 -25.53 -25.86 8.80
N PHE A 65 -24.83 -24.94 8.15
CA PHE A 65 -25.42 -23.83 7.44
C PHE A 65 -24.94 -23.80 5.98
N HIS A 66 -25.79 -23.26 5.11
CA HIS A 66 -25.46 -22.97 3.72
C HIS A 66 -25.59 -21.48 3.36
N ASP A 67 -25.97 -20.67 4.34
CA ASP A 67 -26.05 -19.22 4.25
C ASP A 67 -25.29 -18.62 5.43
N VAL A 68 -24.33 -17.74 5.12
CA VAL A 68 -23.47 -17.10 6.13
C VAL A 68 -24.28 -16.22 7.10
N ARG A 69 -25.32 -15.53 6.63
CA ARG A 69 -26.14 -14.67 7.48
C ARG A 69 -26.87 -15.50 8.54
N GLN A 70 -27.42 -16.65 8.14
CA GLN A 70 -28.03 -17.61 9.07
C GLN A 70 -26.98 -18.20 10.02
N ALA A 71 -25.79 -18.55 9.52
CA ALA A 71 -24.72 -19.08 10.35
C ALA A 71 -24.27 -18.08 11.43
N LEU A 72 -24.24 -16.79 11.10
CA LEU A 72 -23.88 -15.72 12.04
C LEU A 72 -24.97 -15.47 13.11
N GLU A 73 -26.19 -15.97 12.94
CA GLU A 73 -27.23 -15.94 13.97
C GLU A 73 -27.00 -16.99 15.08
N LEU A 74 -26.09 -17.96 14.86
CA LEU A 74 -25.78 -19.00 15.84
C LEU A 74 -25.34 -18.37 17.18
N GLU A 75 -26.07 -18.71 18.24
CA GLU A 75 -25.79 -18.25 19.59
C GLU A 75 -24.67 -19.05 20.27
N GLY A 76 -23.97 -18.41 21.21
CA GLY A 76 -22.97 -19.06 22.05
C GLY A 76 -21.67 -19.44 21.33
N ILE A 77 -21.34 -18.76 20.22
CA ILE A 77 -20.01 -18.77 19.61
C ILE A 77 -19.13 -17.64 20.21
N ASP A 78 -17.86 -17.95 20.43
CA ASP A 78 -16.83 -17.08 20.98
C ASP A 78 -15.85 -16.57 19.90
N PHE A 79 -15.73 -17.26 18.76
CA PHE A 79 -14.86 -16.86 17.64
C PHE A 79 -15.34 -17.42 16.30
N ILE A 80 -14.76 -16.92 15.20
CA ILE A 80 -15.07 -17.34 13.83
C ILE A 80 -13.77 -17.75 13.12
N ASP A 81 -13.76 -18.91 12.46
CA ASP A 81 -12.67 -19.38 11.58
C ASP A 81 -13.10 -19.27 10.10
N VAL A 82 -12.49 -18.35 9.37
CA VAL A 82 -12.77 -18.11 7.94
C VAL A 82 -11.75 -18.86 7.08
N ALA A 83 -12.18 -20.00 6.53
CA ALA A 83 -11.38 -20.92 5.72
C ALA A 83 -11.78 -20.93 4.22
N THR A 84 -12.41 -19.87 3.73
CA THR A 84 -12.80 -19.68 2.31
C THR A 84 -11.63 -19.32 1.40
N THR A 85 -11.83 -19.28 0.09
CA THR A 85 -10.90 -18.68 -0.88
C THR A 85 -10.99 -17.14 -0.86
N PRO A 86 -9.97 -16.40 -1.37
CA PRO A 86 -9.94 -14.93 -1.26
C PRO A 86 -10.96 -14.16 -2.13
N ASN A 87 -11.51 -14.76 -3.19
CA ASN A 87 -12.25 -14.03 -4.24
C ASN A 87 -13.44 -13.18 -3.75
N ASN A 88 -14.16 -13.61 -2.70
CA ASN A 88 -15.30 -12.88 -2.13
C ASN A 88 -15.09 -12.54 -0.65
N ARG A 89 -13.84 -12.55 -0.19
CA ARG A 89 -13.58 -12.51 1.25
C ARG A 89 -13.86 -11.16 1.88
N LEU A 90 -13.68 -10.05 1.15
CA LEU A 90 -14.00 -8.72 1.69
C LEU A 90 -15.48 -8.60 2.07
N GLU A 91 -16.38 -9.06 1.20
CA GLU A 91 -17.83 -9.07 1.47
C GLU A 91 -18.17 -9.98 2.64
N LEU A 92 -17.55 -11.16 2.70
CA LEU A 92 -17.70 -12.08 3.82
C LEU A 92 -17.24 -11.46 5.14
N MET A 93 -16.07 -10.82 5.15
CA MET A 93 -15.50 -10.18 6.33
C MET A 93 -16.36 -9.01 6.80
N ALA A 94 -16.99 -8.27 5.90
CA ALA A 94 -17.94 -7.22 6.26
C ALA A 94 -19.20 -7.76 6.97
N LEU A 95 -19.65 -8.97 6.63
CA LEU A 95 -20.74 -9.66 7.35
C LEU A 95 -20.26 -10.17 8.71
N VAL A 96 -19.13 -10.87 8.73
CA VAL A 96 -18.50 -11.41 9.95
C VAL A 96 -18.24 -10.30 10.97
N ALA A 97 -17.82 -9.12 10.51
CA ALA A 97 -17.53 -7.96 11.35
C ALA A 97 -18.71 -7.50 12.22
N GLN A 98 -19.94 -7.73 11.76
CA GLN A 98 -21.15 -7.33 12.49
C GLN A 98 -21.30 -8.09 13.82
N ARG A 99 -20.68 -9.27 13.95
CA ARG A 99 -20.69 -10.05 15.19
C ARG A 99 -19.73 -9.54 16.25
N LYS A 100 -18.73 -8.72 15.88
CA LYS A 100 -17.69 -8.21 16.79
C LYS A 100 -17.01 -9.32 17.60
N LEU A 101 -16.82 -10.47 16.98
CA LEU A 101 -16.11 -11.62 17.55
C LEU A 101 -14.70 -11.70 17.00
N PRO A 102 -13.74 -12.27 17.75
CA PRO A 102 -12.44 -12.64 17.22
C PRO A 102 -12.53 -13.54 15.99
N VAL A 103 -11.66 -13.28 15.01
CA VAL A 103 -11.60 -13.99 13.75
C VAL A 103 -10.19 -14.53 13.51
N ILE A 104 -10.12 -15.80 13.13
CA ILE A 104 -8.95 -16.39 12.47
C ILE A 104 -9.28 -16.58 10.99
N CYS A 105 -8.37 -16.20 10.09
CA CYS A 105 -8.67 -16.11 8.66
C CYS A 105 -7.56 -16.72 7.79
N GLN A 106 -7.91 -17.59 6.86
CA GLN A 106 -6.98 -18.28 5.96
C GLN A 106 -6.28 -17.31 4.98
N LYS A 107 -4.97 -17.48 4.78
CA LYS A 107 -4.18 -16.83 3.73
C LYS A 107 -4.53 -17.36 2.32
N PRO A 108 -4.19 -16.62 1.24
CA PRO A 108 -3.79 -15.21 1.26
C PRO A 108 -4.98 -14.38 1.71
N LEU A 109 -4.79 -13.36 2.56
CA LEU A 109 -5.91 -12.59 3.14
C LEU A 109 -6.82 -11.98 2.06
N ALA A 110 -6.24 -11.53 0.96
CA ALA A 110 -6.88 -11.12 -0.28
C ALA A 110 -5.96 -11.38 -1.48
N ASN A 111 -6.49 -11.20 -2.70
CA ASN A 111 -5.71 -11.34 -3.95
C ASN A 111 -4.82 -10.11 -4.24
N ASP A 112 -5.09 -8.98 -3.60
CA ASP A 112 -4.39 -7.72 -3.81
C ASP A 112 -4.23 -6.94 -2.49
N TRP A 113 -3.25 -6.04 -2.48
CA TRP A 113 -2.89 -5.18 -1.35
C TRP A 113 -4.06 -4.35 -0.82
N ALA A 114 -4.78 -3.65 -1.72
CA ALA A 114 -5.84 -2.72 -1.33
C ALA A 114 -7.00 -3.46 -0.65
N THR A 115 -7.36 -4.63 -1.17
CA THR A 115 -8.39 -5.48 -0.55
C THR A 115 -7.92 -6.03 0.80
N ALA A 116 -6.66 -6.44 0.93
CA ALA A 116 -6.11 -6.88 2.21
C ALA A 116 -6.15 -5.76 3.28
N GLN A 117 -5.78 -4.53 2.91
CA GLN A 117 -5.88 -3.36 3.79
C GLN A 117 -7.32 -3.11 4.25
N LYS A 118 -8.30 -3.19 3.34
CA LYS A 118 -9.72 -3.05 3.69
C LYS A 118 -10.19 -4.12 4.68
N ILE A 119 -9.77 -5.38 4.49
CA ILE A 119 -10.12 -6.47 5.43
C ILE A 119 -9.50 -6.21 6.82
N VAL A 120 -8.26 -5.73 6.88
CA VAL A 120 -7.63 -5.39 8.16
C VAL A 120 -8.32 -4.18 8.81
N GLY A 121 -8.70 -3.16 8.04
CA GLY A 121 -9.46 -2.01 8.54
C GLY A 121 -10.82 -2.40 9.13
N LEU A 122 -11.52 -3.37 8.53
CA LEU A 122 -12.77 -3.90 9.10
C LEU A 122 -12.56 -4.50 10.50
N ALA A 123 -11.40 -5.11 10.78
CA ALA A 123 -11.10 -5.65 12.10
C ALA A 123 -10.92 -4.56 13.18
N GLU A 124 -10.42 -3.38 12.79
CA GLU A 124 -10.32 -2.22 13.69
C GLU A 124 -11.72 -1.72 14.09
N GLU A 125 -12.66 -1.67 13.13
CA GLU A 125 -14.07 -1.32 13.37
C GLU A 125 -14.79 -2.32 14.29
N MET A 126 -14.41 -3.60 14.23
CA MET A 126 -14.95 -4.66 15.08
C MET A 126 -14.54 -4.54 16.55
N SER A 127 -13.44 -3.81 16.84
CA SER A 127 -12.76 -3.87 18.14
C SER A 127 -12.45 -5.31 18.59
N ALA A 128 -12.16 -6.19 17.63
CA ALA A 128 -11.93 -7.61 17.86
C ALA A 128 -10.65 -8.08 17.15
N LEU A 129 -10.06 -9.16 17.64
CA LEU A 129 -8.84 -9.73 17.07
C LEU A 129 -9.12 -10.27 15.65
N LEU A 130 -8.34 -9.84 14.67
CA LEU A 130 -8.17 -10.54 13.39
C LEU A 130 -6.77 -11.15 13.33
N MET A 131 -6.69 -12.47 13.33
CA MET A 131 -5.45 -13.21 13.10
C MET A 131 -5.48 -13.85 11.71
N VAL A 132 -4.42 -13.66 10.94
CA VAL A 132 -4.23 -14.42 9.70
C VAL A 132 -3.59 -15.75 10.05
N HIS A 133 -4.16 -16.83 9.50
CA HIS A 133 -3.68 -18.20 9.64
C HIS A 133 -2.44 -18.43 8.73
N GLU A 134 -1.38 -17.69 9.03
CA GLU A 134 -0.06 -17.78 8.42
C GLU A 134 0.78 -18.78 9.22
N ASN A 135 0.62 -20.06 8.89
CA ASN A 135 0.99 -21.18 9.74
C ASN A 135 2.45 -21.65 9.61
N PHE A 136 3.22 -21.16 8.65
CA PHE A 136 4.57 -21.69 8.40
C PHE A 136 5.53 -21.37 9.54
N ARG A 137 5.51 -20.16 10.11
CA ARG A 137 6.36 -19.82 11.27
C ARG A 137 6.11 -20.70 12.50
N PHE A 138 4.96 -21.36 12.56
CA PHE A 138 4.56 -22.27 13.63
C PHE A 138 5.04 -23.71 13.42
N GLN A 139 5.69 -24.01 12.29
CA GLN A 139 6.33 -25.30 12.09
C GLN A 139 7.42 -25.53 13.16
N PRO A 140 7.55 -26.77 13.67
CA PRO A 140 8.36 -27.04 14.87
C PRO A 140 9.83 -26.69 14.67
N TRP A 141 10.37 -26.87 13.45
CA TRP A 141 11.75 -26.47 13.13
C TRP A 141 11.96 -24.96 13.19
N TYR A 142 11.04 -24.14 12.68
CA TYR A 142 11.22 -22.68 12.74
C TYR A 142 11.02 -22.14 14.16
N ARG A 143 10.09 -22.71 14.93
CA ARG A 143 9.97 -22.43 16.36
C ARG A 143 11.26 -22.76 17.11
N GLU A 144 11.84 -23.93 16.83
CA GLU A 144 13.08 -24.34 17.48
C GLU A 144 14.29 -23.51 17.04
N ILE A 145 14.43 -23.22 15.75
CA ILE A 145 15.49 -22.34 15.24
C ILE A 145 15.37 -20.96 15.90
N LYS A 146 14.16 -20.39 16.03
CA LYS A 146 13.98 -19.10 16.71
C LYS A 146 14.42 -19.17 18.18
N ARG A 147 14.09 -20.24 18.90
CA ARG A 147 14.53 -20.45 20.28
C ARG A 147 16.07 -20.50 20.37
N LEU A 148 16.72 -21.28 19.50
CA LEU A 148 18.17 -21.42 19.44
C LEU A 148 18.89 -20.10 19.09
N LEU A 149 18.31 -19.31 18.18
CA LEU A 149 18.79 -17.96 17.86
C LEU A 149 18.69 -17.02 19.05
N THR A 150 17.55 -17.07 19.77
CA THR A 150 17.33 -16.26 20.97
C THR A 150 18.32 -16.60 22.09
N GLU A 151 18.70 -17.88 22.20
CA GLU A 151 19.71 -18.38 23.13
C GLU A 151 21.16 -18.07 22.70
N GLY A 152 21.37 -17.55 21.49
CA GLY A 152 22.70 -17.22 20.97
C GLY A 152 23.54 -18.44 20.61
N ARG A 153 22.91 -19.55 20.19
CA ARG A 153 23.61 -20.82 19.93
C ARG A 153 24.63 -20.77 18.79
N ILE A 154 24.49 -19.82 17.88
CA ILE A 154 25.45 -19.50 16.80
C ILE A 154 25.87 -18.02 16.84
N GLY A 155 25.86 -17.43 18.04
CA GLY A 155 26.15 -16.02 18.24
C GLY A 155 24.90 -15.15 18.22
N ARG A 156 25.09 -13.83 18.26
CA ARG A 156 24.00 -12.84 18.35
C ARG A 156 23.90 -11.94 17.13
N LYS A 157 24.86 -12.01 16.21
CA LYS A 157 24.83 -11.29 14.94
C LYS A 157 24.61 -12.28 13.83
N LEU A 158 23.44 -12.21 13.20
CA LEU A 158 23.13 -12.99 12.01
C LEU A 158 23.86 -12.38 10.81
N HIS A 159 24.45 -13.25 9.98
CA HIS A 159 25.09 -12.85 8.73
C HIS A 159 24.16 -13.13 7.56
N THR A 160 23.72 -14.38 7.43
CA THR A 160 23.01 -14.88 6.25
C THR A 160 21.94 -15.89 6.64
N LEU A 161 20.81 -15.85 5.92
CA LEU A 161 19.82 -16.92 5.88
C LEU A 161 19.66 -17.35 4.42
N SER A 162 19.83 -18.63 4.13
CA SER A 162 19.72 -19.19 2.78
C SER A 162 18.70 -20.31 2.74
N MET A 163 17.58 -20.07 2.08
CA MET A 163 16.50 -21.04 1.90
C MET A 163 16.52 -21.58 0.47
N ARG A 164 16.42 -22.90 0.33
CA ARG A 164 16.28 -23.57 -0.97
C ARG A 164 15.03 -24.44 -0.97
N THR A 165 14.10 -24.17 -1.88
CA THR A 165 12.83 -24.92 -1.98
C THR A 165 12.74 -25.70 -3.28
N ARG A 166 12.31 -26.97 -3.19
CA ARG A 166 12.15 -27.89 -4.33
C ARG A 166 10.92 -28.78 -4.12
N MET A 167 9.75 -28.28 -4.49
CA MET A 167 8.49 -28.94 -4.14
C MET A 167 8.09 -30.05 -5.12
N GLY A 168 8.59 -30.00 -6.36
CA GLY A 168 8.36 -31.02 -7.37
C GLY A 168 6.92 -31.15 -7.88
N ASP A 169 6.02 -30.21 -7.55
CA ASP A 169 4.60 -30.30 -7.92
C ASP A 169 4.21 -29.36 -9.08
N GLY A 170 5.19 -28.64 -9.64
CA GLY A 170 5.00 -27.67 -10.72
C GLY A 170 5.46 -28.12 -12.11
N TRP A 171 5.91 -29.36 -12.31
CA TRP A 171 6.34 -29.86 -13.63
C TRP A 171 5.31 -30.79 -14.29
N GLY A 172 5.40 -30.96 -15.62
CA GLY A 172 4.50 -31.81 -16.40
C GLY A 172 3.14 -31.17 -16.74
N GLU A 173 2.35 -31.86 -17.56
CA GLU A 173 1.01 -31.41 -18.00
C GLU A 173 -0.03 -31.43 -16.88
N ASP A 174 0.17 -32.31 -15.90
CA ASP A 174 -0.71 -32.53 -14.74
C ASP A 174 -0.35 -31.67 -13.52
N ALA A 175 0.57 -30.71 -13.67
CA ALA A 175 1.03 -29.83 -12.60
C ALA A 175 -0.16 -29.28 -11.78
N TYR A 176 -0.09 -29.44 -10.46
CA TYR A 176 -1.10 -29.04 -9.47
C TYR A 176 -2.50 -29.70 -9.55
N LEU A 177 -2.84 -30.46 -10.61
CA LEU A 177 -4.21 -30.97 -10.83
C LEU A 177 -4.72 -31.89 -9.72
N ALA A 178 -3.85 -32.74 -9.16
CA ALA A 178 -4.25 -33.69 -8.13
C ALA A 178 -4.66 -33.03 -6.79
N ARG A 179 -4.41 -31.73 -6.61
CA ARG A 179 -4.57 -31.05 -5.32
C ARG A 179 -5.25 -29.69 -5.44
N GLN A 180 -4.63 -28.77 -6.17
CA GLN A 180 -5.06 -27.35 -6.25
C GLN A 180 -5.06 -26.91 -7.72
N PRO A 181 -6.03 -27.37 -8.54
CA PRO A 181 -6.07 -27.09 -9.98
C PRO A 181 -6.02 -25.61 -10.33
N TYR A 182 -6.62 -24.76 -9.47
CA TYR A 182 -6.69 -23.31 -9.68
C TYR A 182 -5.31 -22.62 -9.71
N PHE A 183 -4.26 -23.24 -9.17
CA PHE A 183 -2.88 -22.72 -9.27
C PHE A 183 -2.43 -22.54 -10.72
N ARG A 184 -2.91 -23.39 -11.64
CA ARG A 184 -2.54 -23.32 -13.06
C ARG A 184 -2.96 -22.01 -13.72
N THR A 185 -4.03 -21.38 -13.23
CA THR A 185 -4.60 -20.17 -13.83
C THR A 185 -4.21 -18.89 -13.10
N MET A 186 -3.49 -18.98 -11.97
CA MET A 186 -3.08 -17.82 -11.20
C MET A 186 -1.97 -17.05 -11.95
N PRO A 187 -2.14 -15.73 -12.22
CA PRO A 187 -1.12 -14.93 -12.90
C PRO A 187 0.10 -14.66 -12.03
N ARG A 188 -0.09 -14.62 -10.71
CA ARG A 188 0.94 -14.55 -9.66
C ARG A 188 0.85 -15.83 -8.85
N LEU A 189 1.89 -16.65 -8.84
CA LEU A 189 1.83 -18.01 -8.25
C LEU A 189 2.87 -18.23 -7.15
N LEU A 190 4.14 -18.44 -7.49
CA LEU A 190 5.18 -18.83 -6.52
C LEU A 190 5.28 -17.86 -5.35
N VAL A 191 5.45 -16.57 -5.60
CA VAL A 191 5.68 -15.60 -4.53
C VAL A 191 4.38 -15.32 -3.76
N HIS A 192 3.27 -15.13 -4.48
CA HIS A 192 1.97 -14.83 -3.88
C HIS A 192 1.42 -15.98 -3.00
N GLU A 193 1.43 -17.22 -3.51
CA GLU A 193 0.77 -18.34 -2.83
C GLU A 193 1.70 -19.05 -1.83
N THR A 194 2.98 -19.17 -2.19
CA THR A 194 3.96 -19.95 -1.42
C THR A 194 5.02 -19.05 -0.77
N GLY A 195 5.44 -18.00 -1.45
CA GLY A 195 6.47 -17.10 -0.98
C GLY A 195 6.08 -16.26 0.21
N VAL A 196 4.80 -15.92 0.36
CA VAL A 196 4.31 -15.21 1.55
C VAL A 196 4.68 -15.94 2.85
N HIS A 197 4.62 -17.28 2.86
CA HIS A 197 5.03 -18.10 3.99
C HIS A 197 6.53 -17.99 4.30
N PHE A 198 7.37 -17.97 3.26
CA PHE A 198 8.82 -17.88 3.42
C PHE A 198 9.25 -16.47 3.79
N VAL A 199 8.68 -15.45 3.16
CA VAL A 199 8.83 -14.04 3.56
C VAL A 199 8.50 -13.88 5.04
N ASP A 200 7.38 -14.42 5.48
CA ASP A 200 6.95 -14.40 6.87
C ASP A 200 7.95 -15.12 7.80
N THR A 201 8.45 -16.28 7.38
CA THR A 201 9.46 -17.04 8.12
C THR A 201 10.80 -16.31 8.20
N PHE A 202 11.26 -15.69 7.11
CA PHE A 202 12.45 -14.84 7.10
C PHE A 202 12.29 -13.68 8.10
N ARG A 203 11.13 -13.00 8.07
CA ARG A 203 10.81 -11.94 9.03
C ARG A 203 10.83 -12.43 10.47
N TYR A 204 10.18 -13.57 10.72
CA TYR A 204 10.11 -14.20 12.03
C TYR A 204 11.50 -14.55 12.59
N LEU A 205 12.39 -15.12 11.77
CA LEU A 205 13.72 -15.54 12.20
C LEU A 205 14.69 -14.36 12.35
N ALA A 206 14.81 -13.51 11.31
CA ALA A 206 15.88 -12.53 11.16
C ALA A 206 15.49 -11.07 11.46
N GLY A 207 14.20 -10.79 11.66
CA GLY A 207 13.66 -9.45 11.86
C GLY A 207 13.07 -8.85 10.60
N GLU A 208 12.71 -7.56 10.64
CA GLU A 208 12.06 -6.89 9.51
C GLU A 208 12.99 -6.76 8.29
N ILE A 209 12.39 -6.78 7.11
CA ILE A 209 13.08 -6.66 5.82
C ILE A 209 13.00 -5.20 5.37
N ASP A 210 14.15 -4.58 5.14
CA ASP A 210 14.26 -3.18 4.71
C ASP A 210 14.33 -3.07 3.19
N GLU A 211 14.96 -4.03 2.51
CA GLU A 211 15.09 -4.05 1.06
C GLU A 211 14.94 -5.47 0.51
N CYS A 212 14.44 -5.57 -0.73
CA CYS A 212 14.38 -6.85 -1.43
C CYS A 212 14.65 -6.72 -2.93
N GLN A 213 15.09 -7.82 -3.52
CA GLN A 213 15.26 -7.98 -4.96
C GLN A 213 14.71 -9.34 -5.41
N ALA A 214 14.06 -9.42 -6.56
CA ALA A 214 13.63 -10.68 -7.15
C ALA A 214 13.96 -10.79 -8.64
N ILE A 215 14.26 -12.01 -9.08
CA ILE A 215 14.29 -12.41 -10.48
C ILE A 215 13.38 -13.63 -10.61
N LEU A 216 12.17 -13.41 -11.14
CA LEU A 216 11.15 -14.45 -11.27
C LEU A 216 11.08 -15.01 -12.69
N ARG A 217 10.74 -16.29 -12.81
CA ARG A 217 10.64 -17.01 -14.08
C ARG A 217 9.47 -17.99 -14.05
N LYS A 218 8.87 -18.18 -15.22
CA LYS A 218 7.97 -19.29 -15.49
C LYS A 218 8.70 -20.35 -16.30
N LEU A 219 8.78 -21.56 -15.76
CA LEU A 219 9.44 -22.71 -16.35
C LEU A 219 8.41 -23.66 -16.99
N ASN A 220 7.30 -23.95 -16.30
CA ASN A 220 6.22 -24.75 -16.88
C ASN A 220 5.35 -23.91 -17.84
N SER A 221 5.22 -24.35 -19.09
CA SER A 221 4.37 -23.69 -20.09
C SER A 221 2.87 -23.90 -19.86
N GLY A 222 2.48 -24.92 -19.10
CA GLY A 222 1.09 -25.30 -18.81
C GLY A 222 0.41 -24.50 -17.68
N ILE A 223 1.07 -23.46 -17.17
CA ILE A 223 0.58 -22.59 -16.10
C ILE A 223 0.68 -21.09 -16.47
N ALA A 224 -0.08 -20.25 -15.77
CA ALA A 224 -0.12 -18.81 -16.01
C ALA A 224 1.06 -18.07 -15.36
N GLY A 225 1.23 -18.21 -14.04
CA GLY A 225 2.20 -17.48 -13.23
C GLY A 225 3.58 -18.13 -13.10
N GLU A 226 4.45 -17.44 -12.38
CA GLU A 226 5.84 -17.83 -12.13
C GLU A 226 5.95 -19.01 -11.14
N ASP A 227 6.90 -19.92 -11.38
CA ASP A 227 7.12 -21.15 -10.61
C ASP A 227 8.60 -21.34 -10.19
N ALA A 228 9.48 -20.39 -10.53
CA ALA A 228 10.85 -20.34 -10.08
C ALA A 228 11.35 -18.90 -9.89
N GLY A 229 12.30 -18.69 -8.99
CA GLY A 229 12.92 -17.38 -8.77
C GLY A 229 14.18 -17.41 -7.90
N GLN A 230 14.96 -16.34 -7.99
CA GLN A 230 16.03 -16.00 -7.06
C GLN A 230 15.65 -14.70 -6.38
N LEU A 231 15.57 -14.71 -5.05
CA LEU A 231 15.11 -13.57 -4.25
C LEU A 231 16.14 -13.25 -3.17
N ASN A 232 16.46 -11.97 -3.00
CA ASN A 232 17.40 -11.47 -2.02
C ASN A 232 16.70 -10.51 -1.07
N PHE A 233 17.11 -10.51 0.19
CA PHE A 233 16.57 -9.67 1.25
C PHE A 233 17.71 -9.01 2.02
N GLN A 234 17.52 -7.76 2.43
CA GLN A 234 18.33 -7.09 3.44
C GLN A 234 17.46 -6.80 4.66
N PHE A 235 17.89 -7.27 5.82
CA PHE A 235 17.16 -7.08 7.08
C PHE A 235 17.63 -5.82 7.80
N SER A 236 16.78 -5.23 8.65
CA SER A 236 17.14 -4.05 9.45
C SER A 236 18.28 -4.30 10.44
N SER A 237 18.56 -5.58 10.74
CA SER A 237 19.70 -6.01 11.54
C SER A 237 21.05 -5.96 10.80
N GLY A 238 21.04 -5.75 9.48
CA GLY A 238 22.19 -5.85 8.60
C GLY A 238 22.46 -7.26 8.07
N ALA A 239 21.69 -8.27 8.50
CA ALA A 239 21.75 -9.61 7.94
C ALA A 239 21.24 -9.63 6.49
N MET A 240 21.64 -10.66 5.73
CA MET A 240 21.20 -10.90 4.35
C MET A 240 20.36 -12.17 4.25
N GLY A 241 19.37 -12.18 3.37
CA GLY A 241 18.55 -13.34 3.07
C GLY A 241 18.64 -13.71 1.59
N VAL A 242 18.66 -15.00 1.30
CA VAL A 242 18.57 -15.53 -0.07
C VAL A 242 17.53 -16.63 -0.11
N TRP A 243 16.63 -16.58 -1.08
CA TRP A 243 15.68 -17.64 -1.37
C TRP A 243 15.84 -18.12 -2.81
N ASP A 244 16.41 -19.32 -2.96
CA ASP A 244 16.42 -20.08 -4.21
C ASP A 244 15.13 -20.89 -4.32
N ALA A 245 14.15 -20.30 -4.99
CA ALA A 245 12.79 -20.78 -5.05
C ALA A 245 12.50 -21.55 -6.34
N ASN A 246 12.03 -22.79 -6.24
CA ASN A 246 11.67 -23.57 -7.42
C ASN A 246 10.61 -24.63 -7.12
N ARG A 247 9.47 -24.58 -7.82
CA ARG A 247 8.41 -25.62 -7.74
C ARG A 247 8.45 -26.63 -8.87
N TYR A 248 9.17 -26.33 -9.94
CA TYR A 248 9.34 -27.23 -11.09
C TYR A 248 10.17 -28.47 -10.70
N ASN A 249 11.31 -28.27 -10.04
CA ASN A 249 12.24 -29.36 -9.69
C ASN A 249 11.90 -30.01 -8.33
N GLU A 250 12.25 -31.28 -8.22
CA GLU A 250 12.04 -32.12 -7.04
C GLU A 250 13.16 -32.00 -5.99
N SER A 251 12.82 -32.25 -4.73
CA SER A 251 13.80 -32.41 -3.63
C SER A 251 14.27 -33.85 -3.53
N GLN A 252 15.36 -34.07 -2.76
CA GLN A 252 15.78 -35.42 -2.37
C GLN A 252 15.00 -35.97 -1.16
N ALA A 253 14.11 -35.18 -0.56
CA ALA A 253 13.33 -35.61 0.59
C ALA A 253 12.19 -36.55 0.16
N GLU A 254 11.92 -37.58 0.97
CA GLU A 254 10.80 -38.51 0.76
C GLU A 254 9.45 -37.80 0.73
N ASN A 255 9.28 -36.77 1.58
CA ASN A 255 8.15 -35.87 1.54
C ASN A 255 8.64 -34.42 1.29
N PRO A 256 8.65 -33.95 0.03
CA PRO A 256 9.07 -32.59 -0.34
C PRO A 256 8.25 -31.47 0.31
N ARG A 257 7.09 -31.79 0.88
CA ARG A 257 6.15 -30.85 1.51
C ARG A 257 6.13 -30.96 3.03
N TYR A 258 7.08 -31.68 3.62
CA TYR A 258 7.21 -31.68 5.07
C TYR A 258 7.79 -30.35 5.55
N THR A 259 9.01 -30.01 5.14
CA THR A 259 9.65 -28.71 5.42
C THR A 259 9.57 -27.72 4.25
N PHE A 260 9.14 -28.18 3.07
CA PHE A 260 9.10 -27.42 1.81
C PHE A 260 10.46 -26.97 1.25
N GLY A 261 11.55 -27.24 1.98
CA GLY A 261 12.90 -26.83 1.61
C GLY A 261 13.93 -27.08 2.71
N GLU A 262 15.12 -26.57 2.47
CA GLU A 262 16.28 -26.65 3.35
C GLU A 262 16.74 -25.23 3.69
N LEU A 263 17.13 -24.99 4.93
CA LEU A 263 17.56 -23.68 5.43
C LEU A 263 18.96 -23.76 6.01
N LEU A 264 19.81 -22.80 5.64
CA LEU A 264 21.06 -22.49 6.33
C LEU A 264 20.91 -21.14 7.04
N VAL A 265 21.29 -21.07 8.31
CA VAL A 265 21.39 -19.83 9.09
C VAL A 265 22.82 -19.69 9.60
N GLU A 266 23.45 -18.54 9.36
CA GLU A 266 24.82 -18.27 9.78
C GLU A 266 24.89 -17.03 10.67
N GLY A 267 25.72 -17.09 11.70
CA GLY A 267 25.99 -16.00 12.62
C GLY A 267 27.46 -15.91 13.01
N ASP A 268 27.77 -14.99 13.93
CA ASP A 268 29.14 -14.67 14.34
C ASP A 268 29.84 -15.76 15.16
N GLU A 269 29.12 -16.79 15.64
CA GLU A 269 29.73 -17.92 16.35
C GLU A 269 29.42 -19.30 15.74
N GLY A 270 28.80 -19.35 14.56
CA GLY A 270 28.58 -20.62 13.85
C GLY A 270 27.42 -20.62 12.87
N SER A 271 26.96 -21.82 12.53
CA SER A 271 25.89 -22.03 11.55
C SER A 271 24.93 -23.15 11.99
N MET A 272 23.69 -23.08 11.52
CA MET A 272 22.66 -24.11 11.67
C MET A 272 22.07 -24.50 10.32
N TRP A 273 21.78 -25.79 10.14
CA TRP A 273 21.11 -26.32 8.95
C TRP A 273 19.82 -27.03 9.32
N LEU A 274 18.75 -26.74 8.59
CA LEU A 274 17.51 -27.50 8.53
C LEU A 274 17.51 -28.37 7.26
N ASP A 275 17.39 -29.69 7.42
CA ASP A 275 17.24 -30.62 6.31
C ASP A 275 15.76 -30.89 5.95
N GLY A 276 15.52 -31.56 4.81
CA GLY A 276 14.18 -31.90 4.32
C GLY A 276 13.36 -32.85 5.21
N ARG A 277 13.96 -33.42 6.27
CA ARG A 277 13.32 -34.31 7.25
C ARG A 277 13.04 -33.59 8.57
N GLY A 278 13.29 -32.28 8.64
CA GLY A 278 13.20 -31.50 9.87
C GLY A 278 14.42 -31.70 10.80
N GLY A 279 15.51 -32.30 10.35
CA GLY A 279 16.78 -32.36 11.08
C GLY A 279 17.37 -30.98 11.28
N ILE A 280 17.78 -30.63 12.51
CA ILE A 280 18.58 -29.44 12.76
C ILE A 280 19.99 -29.89 13.13
N THR A 281 21.00 -29.40 12.41
CA THR A 281 22.41 -29.56 12.78
C THR A 281 23.02 -28.21 13.10
N ILE A 282 23.96 -28.18 14.05
CA ILE A 282 24.61 -26.96 14.52
C ILE A 282 26.11 -27.17 14.46
N LYS A 283 26.83 -26.18 13.94
CA LYS A 283 28.30 -26.13 13.98
C LYS A 283 28.75 -24.79 14.51
N ARG A 284 29.27 -24.77 15.74
CA ARG A 284 29.95 -23.59 16.28
C ARG A 284 31.36 -23.46 15.70
N LEU A 285 31.89 -22.24 15.66
CA LEU A 285 33.25 -22.00 15.17
C LEU A 285 34.27 -22.78 16.02
N GLY A 286 35.10 -23.58 15.36
CA GLY A 286 36.12 -24.42 16.01
C GLY A 286 35.60 -25.71 16.65
N GLU A 287 34.29 -25.95 16.65
CA GLU A 287 33.68 -27.16 17.23
C GLU A 287 33.25 -28.18 16.15
N ALA A 288 33.03 -29.42 16.59
CA ALA A 288 32.43 -30.45 15.75
C ALA A 288 30.94 -30.14 15.47
N VAL A 289 30.44 -30.61 14.32
CA VAL A 289 29.01 -30.52 14.02
C VAL A 289 28.22 -31.46 14.95
N VAL A 290 27.08 -30.99 15.44
CA VAL A 290 26.17 -31.77 16.30
C VAL A 290 24.77 -31.76 15.72
N GLU A 291 24.07 -32.90 15.82
CA GLU A 291 22.63 -32.95 15.60
C GLU A 291 21.92 -32.42 16.83
N HIS A 292 20.96 -31.52 16.63
CA HIS A 292 20.21 -30.90 17.71
C HIS A 292 18.89 -31.64 17.94
N PRO A 293 18.70 -32.29 19.12
CA PRO A 293 17.48 -33.03 19.40
C PRO A 293 16.34 -32.08 19.80
N TYR A 294 15.19 -32.25 19.16
CA TYR A 294 13.95 -31.56 19.50
C TYR A 294 12.73 -32.36 19.01
N HIS A 295 11.54 -32.01 19.50
CA HIS A 295 10.31 -32.69 19.10
C HIS A 295 9.84 -32.24 17.70
N ARG A 296 9.53 -33.22 16.85
CA ARG A 296 9.01 -33.01 15.49
C ARG A 296 7.77 -33.87 15.30
N SER A 297 6.62 -33.23 15.15
CA SER A 297 5.39 -33.96 14.84
C SER A 297 5.43 -34.47 13.40
N GLN A 298 4.91 -35.67 13.17
CA GLN A 298 4.61 -36.21 11.84
C GLN A 298 3.10 -36.21 11.55
N LEU A 299 2.31 -35.64 12.46
CA LEU A 299 0.86 -35.53 12.33
C LEU A 299 0.48 -34.26 11.56
N GLY A 300 -0.71 -34.29 10.98
CA GLY A 300 -1.32 -33.14 10.32
C GLY A 300 -0.47 -32.58 9.18
N PHE A 301 -0.61 -31.28 8.95
CA PHE A 301 0.11 -30.57 7.89
C PHE A 301 1.43 -30.03 8.42
N ALA A 302 2.54 -30.39 7.76
CA ALA A 302 3.87 -29.80 7.92
C ALA A 302 4.34 -29.68 9.39
N GLY A 303 4.33 -30.80 10.11
CA GLY A 303 4.74 -30.81 11.52
C GLY A 303 3.67 -30.27 12.47
N ASP A 304 2.40 -30.48 12.13
CA ASP A 304 1.23 -30.06 12.90
C ASP A 304 1.14 -28.54 13.14
N CYS A 305 1.63 -27.76 12.17
CA CYS A 305 1.70 -26.31 12.33
C CYS A 305 0.32 -25.64 12.34
N VAL A 306 -0.72 -26.30 11.80
CA VAL A 306 -2.12 -25.84 11.88
C VAL A 306 -2.60 -25.85 13.33
N LEU A 307 -2.38 -26.95 14.07
CA LEU A 307 -2.68 -27.02 15.50
C LEU A 307 -1.90 -25.98 16.29
N ALA A 308 -0.60 -25.83 16.02
CA ALA A 308 0.21 -24.82 16.71
C ALA A 308 -0.27 -23.39 16.44
N THR A 309 -0.74 -23.10 15.21
CA THR A 309 -1.30 -21.78 14.84
C THR A 309 -2.63 -21.53 15.55
N GLN A 310 -3.51 -22.53 15.61
CA GLN A 310 -4.79 -22.43 16.30
C GLN A 310 -4.65 -22.34 17.82
N GLN A 311 -3.72 -23.08 18.42
CA GLN A 311 -3.38 -22.91 19.83
C GLN A 311 -2.91 -21.48 20.12
N HIS A 312 -2.03 -20.94 19.27
CA HIS A 312 -1.59 -19.55 19.39
C HIS A 312 -2.75 -18.55 19.27
N PHE A 313 -3.74 -18.81 18.39
CA PHE A 313 -4.95 -17.99 18.35
C PHE A 313 -5.66 -17.98 19.70
N LEU A 314 -5.87 -19.14 20.33
CA LEU A 314 -6.47 -19.23 21.67
C LEU A 314 -5.63 -18.47 22.71
N ASP A 315 -4.30 -18.58 22.65
CA ASP A 315 -3.40 -17.86 23.54
C ASP A 315 -3.54 -16.32 23.36
N CYS A 316 -3.78 -15.85 22.14
CA CYS A 316 -4.08 -14.44 21.86
C CYS A 316 -5.41 -14.00 22.48
N LEU A 317 -6.43 -14.87 22.45
CA LEU A 317 -7.70 -14.60 23.12
C LEU A 317 -7.57 -14.56 24.64
N ASP A 318 -6.54 -15.21 25.19
CA ASP A 318 -6.16 -15.15 26.61
C ASP A 318 -5.24 -13.96 26.96
N GLY A 319 -5.06 -13.01 26.03
CA GLY A 319 -4.27 -11.79 26.23
C GLY A 319 -2.81 -11.90 25.77
N GLY A 320 -2.43 -13.01 25.12
CA GLY A 320 -1.15 -13.15 24.44
C GLY A 320 -0.98 -12.21 23.25
N LYS A 321 0.27 -11.92 22.88
CA LYS A 321 0.57 -11.11 21.69
C LYS A 321 0.28 -11.91 20.42
N CYS A 322 -0.54 -11.35 19.53
CA CYS A 322 -0.80 -11.96 18.24
C CYS A 322 0.34 -11.73 17.24
N GLU A 323 1.13 -12.78 17.02
CA GLU A 323 2.27 -12.80 16.08
C GLU A 323 1.90 -12.61 14.60
N THR A 324 0.70 -13.03 14.20
CA THR A 324 0.20 -12.95 12.81
C THR A 324 -1.14 -12.21 12.75
N SER A 325 -1.27 -11.15 13.56
CA SER A 325 -2.40 -10.23 13.45
C SER A 325 -2.53 -9.67 12.02
N GLY A 326 -3.71 -9.17 11.64
CA GLY A 326 -3.93 -8.55 10.33
C GLY A 326 -2.85 -7.51 9.99
N THR A 327 -2.49 -6.66 10.95
CA THR A 327 -1.44 -5.63 10.78
C THR A 327 -0.04 -6.23 10.62
N GLU A 328 0.32 -7.28 11.37
CA GLU A 328 1.60 -7.97 11.21
C GLU A 328 1.69 -8.74 9.88
N TYR A 329 0.57 -9.28 9.39
CA TYR A 329 0.50 -9.96 8.10
C TYR A 329 0.66 -8.98 6.92
N LEU A 330 0.12 -7.76 7.03
CA LEU A 330 0.32 -6.73 6.00
C LEU A 330 1.81 -6.42 5.76
N LYS A 331 2.67 -6.51 6.78
CA LYS A 331 4.12 -6.37 6.57
C LYS A 331 4.70 -7.46 5.68
N SER A 332 4.27 -8.72 5.85
CA SER A 332 4.66 -9.82 4.95
C SER A 332 4.12 -9.60 3.53
N LEU A 333 2.88 -9.12 3.41
CA LEU A 333 2.28 -8.83 2.10
C LEU A 333 2.97 -7.65 1.38
N ALA A 334 3.45 -6.64 2.12
CA ALA A 334 4.19 -5.51 1.55
C ALA A 334 5.50 -6.00 0.89
N VAL A 335 6.22 -6.92 1.54
CA VAL A 335 7.40 -7.56 0.94
C VAL A 335 7.01 -8.36 -0.31
N VAL A 336 5.89 -9.09 -0.29
CA VAL A 336 5.41 -9.84 -1.47
C VAL A 336 5.18 -8.91 -2.67
N GLU A 337 4.50 -7.78 -2.46
CA GLU A 337 4.29 -6.79 -3.53
C GLU A 337 5.63 -6.19 -4.01
N ALA A 338 6.53 -5.85 -3.09
CA ALA A 338 7.86 -5.32 -3.42
C ALA A 338 8.72 -6.32 -4.23
N LEU A 339 8.58 -7.62 -4.00
CA LEU A 339 9.26 -8.66 -4.80
C LEU A 339 8.72 -8.72 -6.24
N TYR A 340 7.40 -8.62 -6.43
CA TYR A 340 6.83 -8.54 -7.78
C TYR A 340 7.28 -7.27 -8.49
N GLU A 341 7.19 -6.12 -7.81
CA GLU A 341 7.68 -4.84 -8.31
C GLU A 341 9.16 -4.91 -8.70
N SER A 342 10.00 -5.47 -7.82
CA SER A 342 11.43 -5.66 -8.08
C SER A 342 11.69 -6.49 -9.33
N SER A 343 10.97 -7.60 -9.50
CA SER A 343 11.14 -8.47 -10.67
C SER A 343 10.68 -7.80 -11.96
N GLU A 344 9.63 -6.99 -11.91
CA GLU A 344 9.10 -6.23 -13.06
C GLU A 344 10.07 -5.09 -13.45
N ARG A 345 10.54 -4.32 -12.47
CA ARG A 345 11.43 -3.16 -12.67
C ARG A 345 12.91 -3.53 -12.81
N ARG A 346 13.30 -4.75 -12.44
CA ARG A 346 14.69 -5.24 -12.36
C ARG A 346 15.59 -4.37 -11.47
N CYS A 347 15.08 -3.98 -10.31
CA CYS A 347 15.81 -3.15 -9.35
C CYS A 347 15.62 -3.67 -7.92
N VAL A 348 16.40 -3.13 -6.98
CA VAL A 348 16.13 -3.28 -5.54
C VAL A 348 14.94 -2.39 -5.19
N VAL A 349 14.07 -2.85 -4.29
CA VAL A 349 12.93 -2.10 -3.73
C VAL A 349 13.13 -1.95 -2.23
N SER A 350 13.02 -0.71 -1.72
CA SER A 350 13.08 -0.40 -0.29
C SER A 350 11.68 -0.37 0.34
N LEU A 351 11.56 -0.91 1.55
CA LEU A 351 10.34 -0.98 2.36
C LEU A 351 10.34 0.07 3.50
N VAL A 352 11.46 0.76 3.73
CA VAL A 352 11.65 1.69 4.86
C VAL A 352 10.78 2.95 4.72
N GLU A 353 10.47 3.37 3.49
CA GLU A 353 9.62 4.54 3.21
C GLU A 353 8.13 4.31 3.51
N HIS A 354 7.66 3.06 3.55
CA HIS A 354 6.25 2.73 3.81
C HIS A 354 5.85 2.74 5.30
N SER A 355 6.82 2.89 6.22
CA SER A 355 6.58 2.81 7.68
C SER A 355 6.27 4.16 8.35
N LYS A 356 6.41 5.30 7.66
CA LYS A 356 6.23 6.64 8.25
C LYS A 356 4.83 7.25 8.09
N SER A 357 3.88 6.53 7.49
CA SER A 357 2.52 7.03 7.19
C SER A 357 1.43 6.58 8.20
N SER A 358 1.72 5.73 9.17
CA SER A 358 0.69 5.12 10.03
C SER A 358 1.00 5.24 11.53
N ALA A 359 0.84 6.44 12.07
CA ALA A 359 0.64 6.63 13.51
C ALA A 359 -0.48 7.66 13.75
N PRO A 360 -1.64 7.26 14.31
CA PRO A 360 -2.65 8.22 14.72
C PRO A 360 -2.19 8.92 16.00
N GLN A 361 -1.95 10.24 15.92
CA GLN A 361 -1.77 11.06 17.11
C GLN A 361 -3.10 11.20 17.85
N ALA A 362 -3.13 10.68 19.08
CA ALA A 362 -4.21 10.87 20.02
C ALA A 362 -4.29 12.33 20.48
N THR A 363 -5.44 12.97 20.31
CA THR A 363 -5.81 14.18 21.05
C THR A 363 -7.12 13.95 21.80
N GLN A 364 -7.05 14.12 23.12
CA GLN A 364 -8.20 14.07 24.03
C GLN A 364 -8.98 15.39 23.98
N GLY A 365 -10.31 15.32 23.88
CA GLY A 365 -11.22 16.44 24.06
C GLY A 365 -12.70 16.02 23.99
N ARG A 366 -13.48 16.35 25.03
CA ARG A 366 -14.85 15.89 25.36
C ARG A 366 -15.94 16.18 24.28
N PRO A 367 -17.08 15.45 24.27
CA PRO A 367 -18.13 15.58 23.26
C PRO A 367 -19.23 16.57 23.67
N PRO A 368 -20.08 17.00 22.72
CA PRO A 368 -21.49 17.15 23.05
C PRO A 368 -22.46 16.53 22.01
N ASN A 369 -23.33 15.66 22.53
CA ASN A 369 -24.72 15.37 22.17
C ASN A 369 -25.17 15.35 20.69
N LEU A 370 -25.45 14.14 20.21
CA LEU A 370 -26.39 13.87 19.12
C LEU A 370 -27.82 13.69 19.66
N PRO A 371 -28.87 14.26 19.03
CA PRO A 371 -30.26 13.88 19.27
C PRO A 371 -30.63 12.61 18.48
N PRO A 372 -31.73 11.92 18.81
CA PRO A 372 -32.00 10.55 18.36
C PRO A 372 -32.55 10.48 16.94
N ALA A 373 -32.30 9.31 16.33
CA ALA A 373 -32.71 8.93 14.98
C ALA A 373 -34.22 9.08 14.75
N GLY A 374 -34.56 9.94 13.79
CA GLY A 374 -35.85 9.97 13.11
C GLY A 374 -35.65 9.55 11.66
N SER A 375 -36.43 8.57 11.21
CA SER A 375 -36.53 8.08 9.83
C SER A 375 -36.80 9.20 8.82
N LEU A 376 -36.24 9.09 7.61
CA LEU A 376 -36.94 9.05 6.30
C LEU A 376 -36.03 9.53 5.13
N HIS A 377 -35.95 8.66 4.12
CA HIS A 377 -35.94 8.99 2.68
C HIS A 377 -34.73 9.65 1.99
N PRO A 378 -34.53 9.34 0.68
CA PRO A 378 -33.36 9.77 -0.08
C PRO A 378 -33.46 11.27 -0.38
N HIS A 379 -32.54 12.07 0.15
CA HIS A 379 -32.40 13.44 -0.26
C HIS A 379 -31.60 13.51 -1.56
N ALA A 380 -32.26 14.05 -2.57
CA ALA A 380 -31.65 14.56 -3.80
C ALA A 380 -30.44 15.43 -3.44
N THR A 381 -29.24 14.98 -3.80
CA THR A 381 -28.09 15.86 -3.86
C THR A 381 -28.31 16.79 -5.04
N ASP A 382 -28.46 18.08 -4.77
CA ASP A 382 -28.18 19.13 -5.74
C ASP A 382 -26.79 18.84 -6.33
N SER A 383 -26.76 18.29 -7.55
CA SER A 383 -25.51 18.08 -8.26
C SER A 383 -25.04 19.45 -8.74
N LEU A 384 -24.23 20.13 -7.93
CA LEU A 384 -23.45 21.26 -8.42
C LEU A 384 -22.70 20.77 -9.65
N THR A 385 -23.03 21.32 -10.83
CA THR A 385 -22.34 20.99 -12.06
C THR A 385 -20.92 21.52 -11.93
N ARG A 386 -19.95 20.60 -11.85
CA ARG A 386 -18.53 20.94 -11.82
C ARG A 386 -18.00 21.08 -13.24
N ARG A 387 -17.39 22.23 -13.57
CA ARG A 387 -16.66 22.43 -14.82
C ARG A 387 -15.17 22.46 -14.49
N ILE A 388 -14.40 21.56 -15.10
CA ILE A 388 -12.95 21.51 -14.94
C ILE A 388 -12.33 22.08 -16.22
N VAL A 389 -11.48 23.10 -16.05
CA VAL A 389 -10.72 23.72 -17.14
C VAL A 389 -9.26 23.33 -16.96
N ASP A 390 -8.68 22.77 -18.01
CA ASP A 390 -7.25 22.48 -18.08
C ASP A 390 -6.48 23.76 -18.40
N LEU A 391 -5.62 24.17 -17.47
CA LEU A 391 -4.83 25.38 -17.57
C LEU A 391 -3.38 25.10 -18.01
N SER A 392 -3.13 23.92 -18.57
CA SER A 392 -1.79 23.50 -18.98
C SER A 392 -1.60 23.54 -20.50
N LEU A 393 -0.41 23.91 -20.94
CA LEU A 393 0.04 23.70 -22.31
C LEU A 393 0.27 22.19 -22.55
N PRO A 394 -0.21 21.63 -23.67
CA PRO A 394 0.08 20.23 -24.01
C PRO A 394 1.58 20.04 -24.22
N VAL A 395 2.20 19.10 -23.49
CA VAL A 395 3.61 18.75 -23.67
C VAL A 395 3.78 18.09 -25.04
N THR A 396 4.62 18.68 -25.90
CA THR A 396 4.89 18.15 -27.24
C THR A 396 6.39 18.17 -27.55
N PRO A 397 6.88 17.31 -28.47
CA PRO A 397 8.29 17.33 -28.89
C PRO A 397 8.72 18.60 -29.63
N LYS A 398 7.78 19.52 -29.92
CA LYS A 398 8.09 20.84 -30.51
C LYS A 398 8.52 21.85 -29.45
N MET A 399 8.28 21.57 -28.17
CA MET A 399 8.70 22.43 -27.08
C MET A 399 10.21 22.30 -26.87
N PRO A 400 10.93 23.42 -26.67
CA PRO A 400 12.32 23.37 -26.24
C PRO A 400 12.48 22.54 -24.97
N GLY A 401 13.49 21.66 -24.95
CA GLY A 401 13.79 20.79 -23.81
C GLY A 401 12.87 19.57 -23.65
N VAL A 402 12.03 19.25 -24.64
CA VAL A 402 11.14 18.06 -24.61
C VAL A 402 11.53 17.09 -25.71
N GLU A 403 11.95 15.88 -25.35
CA GLU A 403 12.10 14.76 -26.28
C GLU A 403 11.14 13.63 -25.95
N VAL A 404 10.56 13.05 -26.99
CA VAL A 404 9.59 11.97 -26.89
C VAL A 404 10.04 10.85 -27.81
N SER A 405 10.32 9.67 -27.25
CA SER A 405 10.76 8.51 -28.04
C SER A 405 9.95 7.26 -27.70
N GLN A 406 9.43 6.59 -28.73
CA GLN A 406 8.68 5.35 -28.53
C GLN A 406 9.64 4.23 -28.09
N CYS A 407 9.34 3.59 -26.95
CA CYS A 407 10.17 2.50 -26.42
C CYS A 407 9.48 1.13 -26.48
N LYS A 408 8.13 1.10 -26.57
CA LYS A 408 7.33 -0.12 -26.73
C LYS A 408 6.26 0.07 -27.79
N PHE A 409 6.07 -0.90 -28.65
CA PHE A 409 5.07 -0.85 -29.72
C PHE A 409 4.00 -1.90 -29.46
N ARG A 410 2.72 -1.52 -29.51
CA ARG A 410 1.61 -2.44 -29.23
C ARG A 410 1.68 -3.73 -30.03
N ASP A 411 2.02 -3.65 -31.30
CA ASP A 411 2.04 -4.82 -32.19
C ASP A 411 3.22 -5.78 -31.89
N ALA A 412 4.29 -5.29 -31.26
CA ALA A 412 5.47 -6.10 -30.90
C ALA A 412 5.48 -6.52 -29.41
N ASP A 413 5.07 -5.62 -28.51
CA ASP A 413 5.17 -5.76 -27.06
C ASP A 413 3.81 -5.99 -26.37
N GLY A 414 2.68 -5.90 -27.10
CA GLY A 414 1.32 -6.00 -26.55
C GLY A 414 0.77 -4.69 -25.97
N TRP A 415 1.59 -3.65 -25.78
CA TRP A 415 1.20 -2.31 -25.33
C TRP A 415 2.12 -1.23 -25.89
N ASN A 416 1.71 0.04 -25.79
CA ASN A 416 2.54 1.19 -26.15
C ASN A 416 3.20 1.79 -24.90
N ALA A 417 4.45 2.18 -25.02
CA ALA A 417 5.14 2.99 -24.02
C ALA A 417 6.12 3.93 -24.71
N THR A 418 6.31 5.10 -24.10
CA THR A 418 7.10 6.20 -24.64
C THR A 418 7.98 6.74 -23.53
N MET A 419 9.25 6.98 -23.83
CA MET A 419 10.18 7.69 -22.96
C MET A 419 10.01 9.20 -23.18
N LEU A 420 9.90 9.94 -22.09
CA LEU A 420 9.86 11.40 -22.07
C LEU A 420 11.15 11.91 -21.41
N GLN A 421 11.90 12.73 -22.14
CA GLN A 421 12.99 13.54 -21.55
C GLN A 421 12.48 14.97 -21.47
N LEU A 422 12.46 15.52 -20.26
CA LEU A 422 11.85 16.81 -19.97
C LEU A 422 12.87 17.71 -19.28
N TYR A 423 13.05 18.91 -19.82
CA TYR A 423 13.68 20.01 -19.10
C TYR A 423 12.70 20.50 -18.01
N SER A 424 13.21 20.73 -16.81
CA SER A 424 12.41 20.98 -15.60
C SER A 424 11.43 22.15 -15.74
N HIS A 425 11.81 23.16 -16.53
CA HIS A 425 11.02 24.37 -16.79
C HIS A 425 10.35 24.38 -18.18
N SER A 426 10.04 23.20 -18.74
CA SER A 426 9.34 23.08 -20.03
C SER A 426 7.82 23.09 -19.88
N GLY A 427 7.14 23.83 -20.75
CA GLY A 427 5.69 23.91 -20.76
C GLY A 427 5.14 24.59 -19.51
N THR A 428 3.92 24.25 -19.11
CA THR A 428 3.36 24.69 -17.82
C THR A 428 4.09 23.97 -16.70
N HIS A 429 4.71 24.72 -15.80
CA HIS A 429 5.63 24.16 -14.80
C HIS A 429 5.57 24.92 -13.48
N MET A 430 6.13 24.30 -12.45
CA MET A 430 6.32 24.88 -11.12
C MET A 430 7.80 24.96 -10.81
N ASP A 431 8.23 26.08 -10.27
CA ASP A 431 9.60 26.30 -9.85
C ASP A 431 9.78 26.02 -8.35
N ALA A 432 10.93 25.47 -7.99
CA ALA A 432 11.34 25.33 -6.59
C ALA A 432 12.29 26.45 -6.16
N PRO A 433 12.32 26.80 -4.86
CA PRO A 433 13.25 27.79 -4.33
C PRO A 433 14.73 27.52 -4.66
N CYS A 434 15.17 26.25 -4.74
CA CYS A 434 16.54 25.90 -5.11
C CYS A 434 16.93 26.31 -6.55
N HIS A 435 15.97 26.66 -7.40
CA HIS A 435 16.21 27.19 -8.74
C HIS A 435 17.08 28.46 -8.73
N VAL A 436 16.95 29.30 -7.69
CA VAL A 436 17.71 30.56 -7.55
C VAL A 436 18.35 30.77 -6.17
N LEU A 437 17.89 30.06 -5.13
CA LEU A 437 18.43 30.19 -3.77
C LEU A 437 19.44 29.06 -3.47
N GLU A 438 20.65 29.41 -3.04
CA GLU A 438 21.73 28.46 -2.71
C GLU A 438 21.35 27.39 -1.68
N ALA A 439 20.43 27.70 -0.76
CA ALA A 439 19.87 26.77 0.22
C ALA A 439 18.34 26.70 0.14
N GLY A 440 17.78 26.86 -1.07
CA GLY A 440 16.36 26.76 -1.31
C GLY A 440 15.84 25.33 -1.14
N ALA A 441 14.59 25.20 -0.70
CA ALA A 441 13.88 23.93 -0.71
C ALA A 441 13.73 23.41 -2.15
N THR A 442 13.70 22.09 -2.30
CA THR A 442 13.51 21.38 -3.58
C THR A 442 12.04 21.02 -3.77
N LEU A 443 11.62 20.65 -5.00
CA LEU A 443 10.21 20.35 -5.27
C LEU A 443 9.62 19.22 -4.41
N ASP A 444 10.41 18.18 -4.08
CA ASP A 444 9.99 17.10 -3.18
C ASP A 444 9.76 17.54 -1.73
N GLN A 445 10.18 18.77 -1.39
CA GLN A 445 9.98 19.40 -0.08
C GLN A 445 8.87 20.46 -0.09
N GLN A 446 8.21 20.69 -1.25
CA GLN A 446 7.17 21.68 -1.40
C GLN A 446 5.94 21.35 -0.54
N ASP A 447 5.47 22.32 0.25
CA ASP A 447 4.18 22.21 0.93
C ASP A 447 3.04 22.25 -0.10
N LEU A 448 2.42 21.09 -0.34
CA LEU A 448 1.32 20.94 -1.29
C LEU A 448 0.05 21.67 -0.86
N SER A 449 -0.06 22.11 0.39
CA SER A 449 -1.17 22.96 0.82
C SER A 449 -1.20 24.28 0.04
N ALA A 450 -0.05 24.82 -0.37
CA ALA A 450 0.04 26.01 -1.21
C ALA A 450 -0.40 25.75 -2.67
N CYS A 451 -0.27 24.52 -3.15
CA CYS A 451 -0.52 24.11 -4.54
C CYS A 451 -2.00 23.87 -4.89
N CYS A 452 -2.86 23.75 -3.87
CA CYS A 452 -4.29 23.46 -4.01
C CYS A 452 -5.14 24.43 -3.19
N GLY A 453 -6.23 24.94 -3.75
CA GLY A 453 -7.24 25.69 -3.02
C GLY A 453 -7.85 26.84 -3.83
N PRO A 454 -8.69 27.67 -3.18
CA PRO A 454 -9.30 28.82 -3.82
C PRO A 454 -8.25 29.79 -4.36
N ALA A 455 -8.42 30.18 -5.62
CA ALA A 455 -7.56 31.10 -6.32
C ALA A 455 -8.38 32.18 -7.03
N TRP A 456 -7.94 33.43 -6.90
CA TRP A 456 -8.52 34.55 -7.61
C TRP A 456 -7.99 34.62 -9.04
N VAL A 457 -8.90 34.81 -10.00
CA VAL A 457 -8.56 35.03 -11.40
C VAL A 457 -8.53 36.54 -11.64
N VAL A 458 -7.34 37.10 -11.75
CA VAL A 458 -7.11 38.54 -11.97
C VAL A 458 -6.91 38.78 -13.45
N HIS A 459 -7.91 39.36 -14.11
CA HIS A 459 -7.82 39.70 -15.52
C HIS A 459 -7.17 41.06 -15.70
N VAL A 460 -6.00 41.08 -16.35
CA VAL A 460 -5.31 42.28 -16.80
C VAL A 460 -5.54 42.43 -18.31
N PRO A 461 -6.43 43.33 -18.75
CA PRO A 461 -6.72 43.52 -20.17
C PRO A 461 -5.58 44.26 -20.89
N ASP A 462 -5.61 44.22 -22.23
CA ASP A 462 -4.79 45.06 -23.12
C ASP A 462 -3.27 44.99 -22.91
N VAL A 463 -2.78 43.81 -22.52
CA VAL A 463 -1.35 43.61 -22.22
C VAL A 463 -0.49 43.74 -23.47
N SER A 464 0.41 44.73 -23.45
CA SER A 464 1.35 45.00 -24.53
C SER A 464 2.67 44.21 -24.39
N PRO A 465 3.42 44.00 -25.50
CA PRO A 465 4.78 43.48 -25.46
C PRO A 465 5.65 44.13 -24.38
N GLN A 466 6.29 43.32 -23.53
CA GLN A 466 7.16 43.78 -22.45
C GLN A 466 6.45 44.74 -21.47
N MET A 467 5.13 44.61 -21.30
CA MET A 467 4.39 45.38 -20.31
C MET A 467 4.78 44.97 -18.88
N LEU A 468 4.91 45.96 -17.99
CA LEU A 468 5.25 45.73 -16.59
C LEU A 468 3.95 45.70 -15.77
N LEU A 469 3.67 44.56 -15.15
CA LEU A 469 2.52 44.37 -14.27
C LEU A 469 2.87 44.95 -12.89
N THR A 470 2.22 46.04 -12.55
CA THR A 470 2.36 46.75 -11.27
C THR A 470 1.23 46.38 -10.29
N VAL A 471 1.38 46.78 -9.03
CA VAL A 471 0.37 46.59 -7.97
C VAL A 471 -1.02 47.07 -8.39
N ALA A 472 -1.10 48.21 -9.08
CA ALA A 472 -2.37 48.79 -9.56
C ALA A 472 -3.18 47.80 -10.41
N HIS A 473 -2.53 47.01 -11.27
CA HIS A 473 -3.21 46.02 -12.12
C HIS A 473 -3.86 44.88 -11.33
N VAL A 474 -3.46 44.68 -10.07
CA VAL A 474 -3.98 43.62 -9.20
C VAL A 474 -4.98 44.17 -8.18
N THR A 475 -4.67 45.32 -7.56
CA THR A 475 -5.52 45.93 -6.53
C THR A 475 -6.80 46.54 -7.06
N ASP A 476 -6.85 46.90 -8.35
CA ASP A 476 -8.08 47.41 -8.97
C ASP A 476 -9.18 46.35 -9.08
N VAL A 477 -8.81 45.06 -8.94
CA VAL A 477 -9.72 43.90 -9.04
C VAL A 477 -9.96 43.23 -7.68
N LEU A 478 -8.96 43.26 -6.79
CA LEU A 478 -8.97 42.58 -5.50
C LEU A 478 -8.90 43.61 -4.39
N GLY A 479 -9.89 43.58 -3.48
CA GLY A 479 -9.88 44.40 -2.27
C GLY A 479 -8.81 43.92 -1.26
N ASP A 480 -9.20 43.73 -0.01
CA ASP A 480 -8.30 43.11 0.97
C ASP A 480 -8.15 41.61 0.69
N LEU A 481 -6.90 41.15 0.58
CA LEU A 481 -6.55 39.75 0.38
C LEU A 481 -6.21 39.10 1.71
N GLU A 482 -6.82 37.95 1.97
CA GLU A 482 -6.47 37.13 3.12
C GLU A 482 -5.10 36.45 2.93
N PRO A 483 -4.28 36.34 3.99
CA PRO A 483 -3.06 35.54 3.98
C PRO A 483 -3.32 34.11 3.49
N GLY A 484 -2.46 33.60 2.62
CA GLY A 484 -2.62 32.29 1.98
C GLY A 484 -3.46 32.31 0.70
N ALA A 485 -3.89 33.48 0.23
CA ALA A 485 -4.56 33.63 -1.06
C ALA A 485 -3.67 33.16 -2.23
N ARG A 486 -4.30 32.69 -3.30
CA ARG A 486 -3.65 32.30 -4.56
C ARG A 486 -4.15 33.21 -5.68
N LEU A 487 -3.26 33.64 -6.55
CA LEU A 487 -3.57 34.57 -7.63
C LEU A 487 -3.19 33.97 -8.97
N LEU A 488 -4.13 33.96 -9.92
CA LEU A 488 -3.91 33.59 -11.31
C LEU A 488 -4.01 34.85 -12.17
N LEU A 489 -2.90 35.29 -12.77
CA LEU A 489 -2.84 36.49 -13.58
C LEU A 489 -3.19 36.15 -15.04
N ARG A 490 -4.43 36.45 -15.43
CA ARG A 490 -4.91 36.30 -16.80
C ARG A 490 -4.53 37.54 -17.62
N THR A 491 -3.76 37.32 -18.67
CA THR A 491 -3.26 38.34 -19.61
C THR A 491 -3.55 37.98 -21.07
N ASP A 492 -4.16 36.82 -21.30
CA ASP A 492 -4.34 36.13 -22.57
C ASP A 492 -2.99 35.90 -23.32
N TRP A 493 -1.86 35.94 -22.61
CA TRP A 493 -0.52 35.84 -23.23
C TRP A 493 -0.25 34.46 -23.83
N HIS A 494 -0.90 33.41 -23.30
CA HIS A 494 -0.80 32.05 -23.80
C HIS A 494 -1.16 31.93 -25.29
N ARG A 495 -1.98 32.85 -25.84
CA ARG A 495 -2.35 32.88 -27.26
C ARG A 495 -1.15 33.09 -28.20
N ARG A 496 -0.03 33.58 -27.68
CA ARG A 496 1.24 33.74 -28.42
C ARG A 496 2.13 32.51 -28.35
N PHE A 497 1.75 31.47 -27.60
CA PHE A 497 2.54 30.25 -27.48
C PHE A 497 2.94 29.70 -28.86
N GLY A 498 4.24 29.41 -29.03
CA GLY A 498 4.82 28.97 -30.29
C GLY A 498 5.32 30.10 -31.22
N THR A 499 5.12 31.38 -30.87
CA THR A 499 5.75 32.51 -31.56
C THR A 499 7.00 33.00 -30.82
N PRO A 500 7.96 33.67 -31.50
CA PRO A 500 9.11 34.29 -30.84
C PRO A 500 8.71 35.33 -29.78
N GLU A 501 7.59 36.02 -29.99
CA GLU A 501 7.07 37.05 -29.09
C GLU A 501 6.72 36.48 -27.71
N TYR A 502 6.25 35.22 -27.64
CA TYR A 502 5.92 34.58 -26.35
C TYR A 502 7.10 34.58 -25.38
N ARG A 503 8.33 34.41 -25.90
CA ARG A 503 9.57 34.38 -25.11
C ARG A 503 10.26 35.74 -25.00
N HIS A 504 10.30 36.52 -26.09
CA HIS A 504 11.13 37.74 -26.15
C HIS A 504 10.38 39.02 -25.82
N ALA A 505 9.05 38.95 -25.77
CA ALA A 505 8.19 40.09 -25.51
C ALA A 505 7.24 39.85 -24.34
N LEU A 506 7.53 38.87 -23.47
CA LEU A 506 6.61 38.55 -22.37
C LEU A 506 6.37 39.76 -21.45
N PRO A 507 5.12 39.99 -21.03
CA PRO A 507 4.86 40.85 -19.90
C PRO A 507 5.42 40.19 -18.63
N ARG A 508 5.75 40.99 -17.63
CA ARG A 508 6.41 40.52 -16.40
C ARG A 508 5.95 41.33 -15.21
N ILE A 509 6.08 40.79 -14.02
CA ILE A 509 5.73 41.52 -12.81
C ILE A 509 6.83 42.51 -12.45
N SER A 510 6.43 43.66 -11.91
CA SER A 510 7.36 44.60 -11.28
C SER A 510 7.91 44.04 -9.97
N GLU A 511 9.09 44.50 -9.58
CA GLU A 511 9.65 44.28 -8.24
C GLU A 511 8.70 44.76 -7.13
N GLU A 512 8.01 45.89 -7.35
CA GLU A 512 6.99 46.40 -6.44
C GLU A 512 5.84 45.39 -6.26
N LEU A 513 5.34 44.81 -7.35
CA LEU A 513 4.31 43.78 -7.29
C LEU A 513 4.83 42.51 -6.61
N ALA A 514 6.06 42.07 -6.88
CA ALA A 514 6.65 40.92 -6.20
C ALA A 514 6.70 41.12 -4.67
N HIS A 515 7.15 42.28 -4.20
CA HIS A 515 7.13 42.61 -2.77
C HIS A 515 5.72 42.67 -2.20
N TRP A 516 4.78 43.26 -2.93
CA TRP A 516 3.39 43.34 -2.49
C TRP A 516 2.76 41.95 -2.29
N LEU A 517 3.05 40.98 -3.18
CA LEU A 517 2.59 39.60 -3.04
C LEU A 517 3.13 38.94 -1.76
N VAL A 518 4.41 39.18 -1.45
CA VAL A 518 5.06 38.69 -0.22
C VAL A 518 4.46 39.34 1.02
N ASP A 519 4.29 40.66 1.02
CA ASP A 519 3.72 41.41 2.15
C ASP A 519 2.28 40.97 2.47
N ARG A 520 1.51 40.62 1.42
CA ARG A 520 0.15 40.05 1.55
C ARG A 520 0.13 38.56 1.86
N LYS A 521 1.29 37.90 1.99
CA LYS A 521 1.43 36.47 2.26
C LYS A 521 0.65 35.61 1.26
N VAL A 522 0.74 35.95 -0.02
CA VAL A 522 0.17 35.14 -1.11
C VAL A 522 0.85 33.77 -1.09
N ALA A 523 0.09 32.69 -1.12
CA ALA A 523 0.63 31.33 -1.12
C ALA A 523 1.16 30.93 -2.50
N LEU A 524 0.50 31.38 -3.58
CA LEU A 524 0.83 31.01 -4.95
C LEU A 524 0.50 32.13 -5.93
N VAL A 525 1.39 32.37 -6.88
CA VAL A 525 1.14 33.17 -8.09
C VAL A 525 1.26 32.29 -9.34
N GLY A 526 0.22 32.29 -10.15
CA GLY A 526 0.15 31.61 -11.43
C GLY A 526 0.12 32.61 -12.58
N VAL A 527 0.93 32.40 -13.62
CA VAL A 527 1.02 33.30 -14.78
C VAL A 527 0.96 32.55 -16.12
N GLU A 528 0.41 33.19 -17.15
CA GLU A 528 0.40 32.63 -18.52
C GLU A 528 1.70 32.84 -19.30
N GLN A 529 2.54 33.76 -18.82
CA GLN A 529 3.82 34.04 -19.43
C GLN A 529 4.80 32.90 -19.20
N LEU A 530 5.83 32.84 -20.05
CA LEU A 530 6.89 31.85 -19.89
C LEU A 530 7.60 31.97 -18.53
N SER A 531 7.62 33.18 -17.96
CA SER A 531 8.07 33.41 -16.60
C SER A 531 7.45 34.67 -15.99
N VAL A 532 7.48 34.81 -14.65
CA VAL A 532 7.14 36.04 -13.93
C VAL A 532 8.09 37.20 -14.24
N ALA A 533 9.29 36.92 -14.79
CA ALA A 533 10.34 37.89 -15.09
C ALA A 533 10.94 37.68 -16.50
N ASP A 534 11.70 38.68 -17.01
CA ASP A 534 12.31 38.57 -18.34
C ASP A 534 13.40 37.48 -18.39
N VAL A 535 13.08 36.37 -19.07
CA VAL A 535 13.99 35.23 -19.27
C VAL A 535 15.25 35.55 -20.10
N ASN A 536 15.31 36.74 -20.72
CA ASN A 536 16.48 37.23 -21.46
C ASN A 536 17.35 38.15 -20.59
N ASN A 537 16.89 38.52 -19.39
CA ASN A 537 17.61 39.33 -18.41
C ASN A 537 17.87 38.52 -17.14
N ARG A 538 19.05 37.91 -17.06
CA ARG A 538 19.43 37.01 -15.95
C ARG A 538 19.36 37.66 -14.57
N GLU A 539 19.68 38.95 -14.47
CA GLU A 539 19.68 39.67 -13.21
C GLU A 539 18.24 39.88 -12.71
N GLU A 540 17.35 40.32 -13.60
CA GLU A 540 15.93 40.49 -13.29
C GLU A 540 15.25 39.17 -12.98
N LEU A 541 15.52 38.13 -13.77
CA LEU A 541 15.00 36.78 -13.55
C LEU A 541 15.35 36.30 -12.13
N ALA A 542 16.63 36.28 -11.77
CA ALA A 542 17.06 35.86 -10.44
C ALA A 542 16.42 36.73 -9.35
N LYS A 543 16.44 38.05 -9.52
CA LYS A 543 15.94 38.99 -8.51
C LYS A 543 14.46 38.78 -8.18
N ILE A 544 13.60 38.67 -9.19
CA ILE A 544 12.15 38.51 -8.96
C ILE A 544 11.83 37.16 -8.31
N HIS A 545 12.46 36.07 -8.77
CA HIS A 545 12.27 34.75 -8.17
C HIS A 545 12.77 34.73 -6.72
N GLU A 546 13.92 35.34 -6.43
CA GLU A 546 14.44 35.43 -5.06
C GLU A 546 13.48 36.15 -4.13
N ILE A 547 12.87 37.27 -4.55
CA ILE A 547 11.89 38.01 -3.75
C ILE A 547 10.71 37.09 -3.39
N LEU A 548 10.11 36.44 -4.38
CA LEU A 548 8.95 35.58 -4.21
C LEU A 548 9.26 34.36 -3.33
N PHE A 549 10.35 33.64 -3.61
CA PHE A 549 10.70 32.43 -2.86
C PHE A 549 11.11 32.72 -1.42
N ARG A 550 11.82 33.82 -1.16
CA ARG A 550 12.12 34.23 0.23
C ARG A 550 10.86 34.57 1.01
N GLY A 551 9.82 35.04 0.32
CA GLY A 551 8.49 35.27 0.89
C GLY A 551 7.61 34.01 0.99
N GLY A 552 8.06 32.85 0.51
CA GLY A 552 7.31 31.61 0.52
C GLY A 552 6.19 31.53 -0.53
N VAL A 553 6.25 32.36 -1.59
CA VAL A 553 5.27 32.36 -2.68
C VAL A 553 5.63 31.27 -3.70
N VAL A 554 4.73 30.33 -3.93
CA VAL A 554 4.87 29.31 -4.99
C VAL A 554 4.63 29.95 -6.35
N ILE A 555 5.43 29.58 -7.35
CA ILE A 555 5.34 30.10 -8.71
C ILE A 555 4.89 28.98 -9.65
N VAL A 556 3.84 29.24 -10.44
CA VAL A 556 3.41 28.37 -11.54
C VAL A 556 3.40 29.19 -12.83
N GLU A 557 4.22 28.79 -13.79
CA GLU A 557 4.46 29.55 -15.02
C GLU A 557 3.89 28.85 -16.25
N ALA A 558 3.77 29.62 -17.33
CA ALA A 558 3.27 29.18 -18.62
C ALA A 558 1.91 28.48 -18.57
N LEU A 559 0.99 29.00 -17.74
CA LEU A 559 -0.41 28.61 -17.76
C LEU A 559 -1.06 28.96 -19.12
N ALA A 560 -2.16 28.28 -19.43
CA ALA A 560 -2.96 28.52 -20.62
C ALA A 560 -4.45 28.54 -20.28
N ASN A 561 -5.28 29.00 -21.22
CA ASN A 561 -6.74 28.88 -21.14
C ASN A 561 -7.41 29.58 -19.94
N LEU A 562 -6.74 30.54 -19.28
CA LEU A 562 -7.37 31.33 -18.21
C LEU A 562 -8.56 32.13 -18.76
N ASP A 563 -8.59 32.40 -20.06
CA ASP A 563 -9.70 33.04 -20.76
C ASP A 563 -10.97 32.20 -20.85
N GLN A 564 -10.85 30.90 -20.59
CA GLN A 564 -12.00 30.01 -20.51
C GLN A 564 -12.68 30.06 -19.14
N LEU A 565 -12.06 30.65 -18.11
CA LEU A 565 -12.64 30.82 -16.78
C LEU A 565 -13.69 31.95 -16.80
N THR A 566 -14.80 31.70 -16.13
CA THR A 566 -15.99 32.55 -16.04
C THR A 566 -16.21 33.10 -14.64
N GLN A 567 -15.67 32.44 -13.61
CA GLN A 567 -15.79 32.86 -12.21
C GLN A 567 -14.56 33.67 -11.77
N PRO A 568 -14.74 34.69 -10.90
CA PRO A 568 -13.64 35.49 -10.37
C PRO A 568 -12.76 34.72 -9.38
N GLN A 569 -13.29 33.63 -8.81
CA GLN A 569 -12.57 32.71 -7.95
C GLN A 569 -12.87 31.28 -8.38
N VAL A 570 -11.83 30.46 -8.42
CA VAL A 570 -11.90 29.05 -8.82
C VAL A 570 -11.15 28.20 -7.80
N GLU A 571 -11.46 26.91 -7.72
CA GLU A 571 -10.58 25.97 -7.04
C GLU A 571 -9.42 25.64 -7.98
N PHE A 572 -8.19 25.99 -7.61
CA PHE A 572 -6.99 25.76 -8.42
C PHE A 572 -6.15 24.62 -7.85
N ILE A 573 -5.65 23.77 -8.74
CA ILE A 573 -4.80 22.62 -8.39
C ILE A 573 -3.64 22.58 -9.39
N ALA A 574 -2.41 22.69 -8.90
CA ALA A 574 -1.19 22.47 -9.69
C ALA A 574 -0.16 21.71 -8.86
N LEU A 575 -0.13 20.38 -9.00
CA LEU A 575 0.75 19.52 -8.22
C LEU A 575 2.00 19.14 -9.06
N PRO A 576 3.23 19.36 -8.55
CA PRO A 576 4.44 18.90 -9.22
C PRO A 576 4.61 17.39 -9.12
N LEU A 577 5.37 16.80 -10.03
CA LEU A 577 5.87 15.44 -9.81
C LEU A 577 6.79 15.46 -8.58
N ASN A 578 6.75 14.40 -7.78
CA ASN A 578 7.62 14.25 -6.61
C ASN A 578 9.05 13.86 -7.03
N ILE A 579 9.78 14.82 -7.60
CA ILE A 579 11.16 14.65 -8.09
C ILE A 579 12.13 15.03 -6.98
N VAL A 580 12.86 14.03 -6.48
CA VAL A 580 13.90 14.23 -5.45
C VAL A 580 14.95 15.21 -5.95
N GLY A 581 15.13 16.31 -5.22
CA GLY A 581 16.11 17.34 -5.57
C GLY A 581 15.74 18.21 -6.77
N GLY A 582 14.48 18.20 -7.21
CA GLY A 582 14.02 18.94 -8.39
C GLY A 582 14.05 20.46 -8.21
N ASP A 583 14.60 21.16 -9.21
CA ASP A 583 14.61 22.63 -9.31
C ASP A 583 13.34 23.23 -9.96
N GLY A 584 12.63 22.40 -10.70
CA GLY A 584 11.37 22.70 -11.35
C GLY A 584 10.78 21.44 -11.96
N CYS A 585 9.51 21.48 -12.33
CA CYS A 585 8.85 20.35 -12.96
C CYS A 585 7.65 20.80 -13.79
N PRO A 586 7.43 20.22 -14.99
CA PRO A 586 6.15 20.36 -15.68
C PRO A 586 4.99 19.88 -14.80
N VAL A 587 3.90 20.63 -14.77
CA VAL A 587 2.72 20.33 -13.94
C VAL A 587 1.45 20.26 -14.78
N ARG A 588 0.48 19.50 -14.29
CA ARG A 588 -0.90 19.57 -14.78
C ARG A 588 -1.67 20.53 -13.88
N ALA A 589 -1.80 21.78 -14.33
CA ALA A 589 -2.62 22.79 -13.68
C ALA A 589 -4.07 22.70 -14.16
N VAL A 590 -5.01 22.67 -13.22
CA VAL A 590 -6.46 22.68 -13.49
C VAL A 590 -7.18 23.68 -12.60
N ALA A 591 -8.28 24.22 -13.10
CA ALA A 591 -9.23 25.01 -12.32
C ALA A 591 -10.61 24.35 -12.33
N ILE A 592 -11.31 24.40 -11.20
CA ILE A 592 -12.67 23.87 -11.04
C ILE A 592 -13.61 25.04 -10.73
N GLU A 593 -14.63 25.17 -11.55
CA GLU A 593 -15.77 26.07 -11.34
C GLU A 593 -16.98 25.26 -10.87
N TYR A 594 -17.67 25.75 -9.85
CA TYR A 594 -18.89 25.15 -9.33
C TYR A 594 -20.10 25.92 -9.85
N GLY A 595 -21.03 25.24 -10.54
CA GLY A 595 -22.25 25.86 -11.03
C GLY A 595 -23.17 26.27 -9.87
N THR A 596 -23.72 27.47 -9.90
CA THR A 596 -24.83 27.85 -9.00
C THR A 596 -26.09 27.10 -9.43
N SER A 597 -26.69 26.32 -8.54
CA SER A 597 -28.03 25.78 -8.72
C SER A 597 -29.01 26.94 -8.99
N LEU A 598 -29.66 26.96 -10.15
CA LEU A 598 -30.79 27.86 -10.39
C LEU A 598 -31.89 27.53 -9.37
N PRO A 599 -32.48 28.50 -8.64
CA PRO A 599 -33.66 28.24 -7.85
C PRO A 599 -34.79 27.77 -8.77
N ALA A 600 -35.40 26.63 -8.45
CA ALA A 600 -36.58 26.15 -9.15
C ALA A 600 -37.75 27.11 -8.88
N GLY A 601 -38.14 27.86 -9.91
CA GLY A 601 -39.44 28.51 -10.01
C GLY A 601 -39.46 29.99 -9.66
N GLU A 602 -39.28 30.84 -10.66
CA GLU A 602 -40.07 32.08 -10.80
C GLU A 602 -40.17 32.42 -12.29
N THR A 603 -41.38 32.26 -12.82
CA THR A 603 -41.78 32.73 -14.16
C THR A 603 -41.61 34.24 -14.24
N PRO A 604 -40.95 34.80 -15.28
CA PRO A 604 -40.92 36.24 -15.47
C PRO A 604 -42.29 36.70 -15.99
N HIS A 605 -43.00 37.46 -15.17
CA HIS A 605 -44.00 38.40 -15.69
C HIS A 605 -43.25 39.58 -16.34
N ALA A 606 -43.67 39.91 -17.57
CA ALA A 606 -43.21 41.04 -18.39
C ALA A 606 -43.45 42.40 -17.69
N PRO A 607 -42.78 43.48 -18.14
CA PRO A 607 -43.14 44.15 -19.41
C PRO A 607 -42.12 44.03 -20.53
#